data_AF-A0A2D5KF28-F1
#
_entry.id   AF-A0A2D5KF28-F1
#
_cell.length_a   1.000
_cell.length_b   1.000
_cell.length_c   1.000
_cell.angle_alpha   90.00
_cell.angle_beta   90.00
_cell.angle_gamma   90.00
#
_symmetry.space_group_name_H-M   'P 1'
#
loop_
_entity.id
_entity.type
_entity.pdbx_description
1 polymer ?
#
loop_
_entity_poly.entity_id
_entity_poly.type
_entity_poly.pdbx_seq_one_letter_code
_entity_poly.pdbx_strand_id
1 'polypeptide(L)'
;MLYAAAKIMLLIGFTGEAPVLLVFGFFLFSMSAQDLIKMKRKKFVKNAWLFDHIGRMSGSFIATSTAFIVVNFSMTPAWVLWLLPTAIGTPLIFRVSMRWRKKFSVKSK
;
A
#
# COMPACT_ATOMS: atom_id res chain seq x y z
N MET A 1 -8.00 -10.26 -4.81
CA MET A 1 -6.62 -10.64 -4.41
C MET A 1 -6.61 -11.54 -3.18
N LEU A 2 -7.17 -11.13 -2.04
CA LEU A 2 -7.13 -11.94 -0.80
C LEU A 2 -7.77 -13.33 -0.90
N TYR A 3 -8.91 -13.47 -1.58
CA TYR A 3 -9.52 -14.77 -1.85
C TYR A 3 -8.61 -15.69 -2.69
N ALA A 4 -8.02 -15.14 -3.76
CA ALA A 4 -7.09 -15.88 -4.61
C ALA A 4 -5.83 -16.27 -3.83
N ALA A 5 -5.31 -15.37 -3.01
CA ALA A 5 -4.17 -15.63 -2.13
C ALA A 5 -4.45 -16.77 -1.15
N ALA A 6 -5.60 -16.74 -0.47
CA ALA A 6 -6.01 -17.79 0.47
C ALA A 6 -6.18 -19.15 -0.23
N LYS A 7 -6.79 -19.16 -1.43
CA LYS A 7 -6.94 -20.37 -2.24
C LYS A 7 -5.59 -20.95 -2.66
N ILE A 8 -4.67 -20.13 -3.16
CA ILE A 8 -3.33 -20.58 -3.57
C ILE A 8 -2.54 -21.07 -2.36
N MET A 9 -2.60 -20.36 -1.24
CA MET A 9 -1.90 -20.74 -0.01
C MET A 9 -2.39 -22.08 0.54
N LEU A 10 -3.69 -22.36 0.46
CA LEU A 10 -4.28 -23.65 0.84
C LEU A 10 -3.87 -24.80 -0.09
N LEU A 11 -3.72 -24.54 -1.39
CA LEU A 11 -3.44 -25.59 -2.38
C LEU A 11 -1.95 -25.91 -2.53
N ILE A 12 -1.08 -24.90 -2.44
CA ILE A 12 0.33 -24.99 -2.86
C ILE A 12 1.29 -24.35 -1.83
N GLY A 13 0.77 -23.89 -0.70
CA GLY A 13 1.57 -23.22 0.34
C GLY A 13 2.01 -21.80 -0.03
N PHE A 14 3.03 -21.29 0.67
CA PHE A 14 3.58 -19.94 0.45
C PHE A 14 4.57 -19.92 -0.73
N THR A 15 4.08 -20.22 -1.92
CA THR A 15 4.89 -20.34 -3.15
C THR A 15 4.32 -19.47 -4.27
N GLY A 16 5.18 -19.15 -5.26
CA GLY A 16 4.79 -18.37 -6.45
C GLY A 16 4.28 -16.97 -6.12
N GLU A 17 3.09 -16.64 -6.63
CA GLU A 17 2.43 -15.33 -6.55
C GLU A 17 1.78 -15.05 -5.18
N ALA A 18 1.64 -16.07 -4.32
CA ALA A 18 0.90 -15.95 -3.06
C ALA A 18 1.36 -14.79 -2.15
N PRO A 19 2.69 -14.55 -1.94
CA PRO A 19 3.16 -13.45 -1.12
C PRO A 19 2.71 -12.08 -1.67
N VAL A 20 2.79 -11.93 -2.99
CA VAL A 20 2.41 -10.69 -3.69
C VAL A 20 0.92 -10.42 -3.51
N LEU A 21 0.08 -11.43 -3.74
CA LEU A 21 -1.37 -11.30 -3.63
C LEU A 21 -1.83 -10.98 -2.20
N LEU A 22 -1.14 -11.51 -1.18
CA LEU A 22 -1.41 -11.18 0.22
C LEU A 22 -1.06 -9.73 0.53
N VAL A 23 0.14 -9.28 0.16
CA VAL A 23 0.61 -7.92 0.49
C VAL A 23 -0.21 -6.87 -0.24
N PHE A 24 -0.33 -6.96 -1.57
CA PHE A 24 -1.13 -6.00 -2.34
C PHE A 24 -2.61 -6.08 -1.99
N GLY A 25 -3.13 -7.29 -1.75
CA GLY A 25 -4.51 -7.49 -1.30
C GLY A 25 -4.79 -6.83 0.05
N PHE A 26 -3.86 -6.93 1.00
CA PHE A 26 -3.98 -6.30 2.31
C PHE A 26 -3.99 -4.77 2.21
N PHE A 27 -3.06 -4.18 1.44
CA PHE A 27 -3.01 -2.72 1.27
C PHE A 27 -4.26 -2.17 0.60
N LEU A 28 -4.70 -2.78 -0.51
CA LEU A 28 -5.92 -2.34 -1.22
C LEU A 28 -7.16 -2.47 -0.34
N PHE A 29 -7.30 -3.61 0.37
CA PHE A 29 -8.42 -3.81 1.29
C PHE A 29 -8.43 -2.79 2.42
N SER A 30 -7.26 -2.53 3.04
CA SER A 30 -7.13 -1.56 4.11
C SER A 30 -7.53 -0.15 3.65
N MET A 31 -7.07 0.27 2.46
CA MET A 31 -7.42 1.58 1.89
C MET A 31 -8.92 1.68 1.59
N SER A 32 -9.51 0.67 0.93
CA SER A 32 -10.95 0.66 0.63
C SER A 32 -11.80 0.62 1.91
N ALA A 33 -11.38 -0.13 2.93
CA ALA A 33 -12.07 -0.17 4.22
C ALA A 33 -12.03 1.19 4.92
N GLN A 34 -10.89 1.88 4.90
CA GLN A 34 -10.76 3.24 5.44
C GLN A 34 -11.71 4.22 4.74
N ASP A 35 -11.88 4.10 3.41
CA ASP A 35 -12.82 4.93 2.66
C ASP A 35 -14.27 4.67 3.06
N LEU A 36 -14.66 3.40 3.14
CA LEU A 36 -16.01 3.03 3.60
C LEU A 36 -16.30 3.57 5.00
N ILE A 37 -15.32 3.49 5.91
CA ILE A 37 -15.46 4.03 7.27
C ILE A 37 -15.61 5.56 7.23
N LYS A 38 -14.82 6.27 6.43
CA LYS A 38 -14.91 7.73 6.28
C LYS A 38 -16.24 8.16 5.70
N MET A 39 -16.70 7.48 4.64
CA MET A 39 -18.00 7.73 4.01
C MET A 39 -19.15 7.51 5.00
N LYS A 40 -19.11 6.44 5.81
CA LYS A 40 -20.13 6.19 6.84
C LYS A 40 -20.11 7.22 7.97
N ARG A 41 -18.93 7.61 8.45
CA ARG A 41 -18.80 8.52 9.61
C ARG A 41 -19.04 9.99 9.27
N LYS A 42 -18.88 10.40 7.99
CA LYS A 42 -19.01 11.80 7.51
C LYS A 42 -18.21 12.83 8.33
N LYS A 43 -17.17 12.40 9.06
CA LYS A 43 -16.31 13.26 9.87
C LYS A 43 -15.08 13.65 9.06
N PHE A 44 -15.08 14.88 8.55
CA PHE A 44 -13.95 15.44 7.81
C PHE A 44 -13.06 16.24 8.77
N VAL A 45 -11.86 15.71 9.03
CA VAL A 45 -10.84 16.42 9.80
C VAL A 45 -10.12 17.40 8.88
N LYS A 46 -9.91 18.64 9.34
CA LYS A 46 -9.17 19.67 8.58
C LYS A 46 -7.81 19.12 8.14
N ASN A 47 -7.48 19.27 6.86
CA ASN A 47 -6.25 18.77 6.21
C ASN A 47 -6.10 17.24 6.11
N ALA A 48 -7.10 16.43 6.49
CA ALA A 48 -7.03 14.97 6.32
C ALA A 48 -6.88 14.54 4.85
N TRP A 49 -7.48 15.30 3.93
CA TRP A 49 -7.42 15.06 2.49
C TRP A 49 -5.97 15.00 1.96
N LEU A 50 -5.06 15.79 2.54
CA LEU A 50 -3.66 15.84 2.09
C LEU A 50 -2.94 14.53 2.40
N PHE A 51 -3.18 13.95 3.58
CA PHE A 51 -2.58 12.66 3.94
C PHE A 51 -3.15 11.52 3.10
N ASP A 52 -4.44 11.57 2.80
CA ASP A 52 -5.08 10.62 1.89
C ASP A 52 -4.51 10.74 0.47
N HIS A 53 -4.30 11.97 -0.01
CA HIS A 53 -3.71 12.24 -1.31
C HIS A 53 -2.26 11.74 -1.39
N ILE A 54 -1.42 12.04 -0.39
CA ILE A 54 -0.02 11.57 -0.31
C ILE A 54 0.01 10.05 -0.33
N GLY A 55 -0.80 9.39 0.50
CA GLY A 55 -0.86 7.93 0.56
C GLY A 55 -1.27 7.30 -0.77
N ARG A 56 -2.32 7.83 -1.41
CA ARG A 56 -2.83 7.33 -2.70
C ARG A 56 -1.87 7.53 -3.86
N MET A 57 -1.34 8.75 -4.02
CA MET A 57 -0.37 9.07 -5.07
C MET A 57 0.90 8.24 -4.94
N SER A 58 1.37 8.07 -3.70
CA SER A 58 2.57 7.26 -3.45
C SER A 58 2.31 5.77 -3.67
N GLY A 59 1.12 5.28 -3.32
CA GLY A 59 0.68 3.92 -3.63
C GLY A 59 0.62 3.65 -5.14
N SER A 60 0.06 4.57 -5.93
CA SER A 60 0.07 4.45 -7.40
C SER A 60 1.49 4.47 -7.97
N PHE A 61 2.38 5.30 -7.42
CA PHE A 61 3.78 5.33 -7.84
C PHE A 61 4.48 3.98 -7.60
N ILE A 62 4.30 3.39 -6.41
CA ILE A 62 4.81 2.05 -6.08
C ILE A 62 4.29 1.01 -7.09
N ALA A 63 3.00 1.04 -7.42
CA ALA A 63 2.41 0.11 -8.39
C ALA A 63 3.04 0.25 -9.78
N THR A 64 3.19 1.48 -10.29
CA THR A 64 3.83 1.73 -11.60
C THR A 64 5.30 1.31 -11.60
N SER A 65 6.07 1.63 -10.55
CA SER A 65 7.47 1.18 -10.44
C SER A 65 7.58 -0.33 -10.37
N THR A 66 6.67 -0.99 -9.65
CA THR A 66 6.61 -2.46 -9.60
C THR A 66 6.36 -3.04 -10.98
N ALA A 67 5.36 -2.54 -11.71
CA ALA A 67 5.05 -2.97 -13.07
C ALA A 67 6.24 -2.81 -14.02
N PHE A 68 6.95 -1.68 -13.95
CA PHE A 68 8.16 -1.47 -14.74
C PHE A 68 9.25 -2.51 -14.41
N ILE A 69 9.53 -2.74 -13.12
CA ILE A 69 10.58 -3.67 -12.71
C ILE A 69 10.26 -5.11 -13.14
N VAL A 70 9.04 -5.60 -12.87
CA VAL A 70 8.70 -7.01 -13.12
C VAL A 70 8.58 -7.37 -14.59
N VAL A 71 8.37 -6.38 -15.48
CA VAL A 71 8.36 -6.58 -16.93
C VAL A 71 9.77 -6.58 -17.51
N ASN A 72 10.70 -5.83 -16.94
CA ASN A 72 12.06 -5.67 -17.47
C ASN A 72 13.09 -6.59 -16.81
N PHE A 73 12.82 -7.06 -15.60
CA PHE A 73 13.75 -7.87 -14.81
C PHE A 73 13.11 -9.19 -14.38
N SER A 74 13.92 -10.25 -14.36
CA SER A 74 13.55 -11.55 -13.83
C SER A 74 14.51 -11.95 -12.71
N MET A 75 13.97 -12.51 -11.62
CA MET A 75 14.76 -12.98 -10.50
C MET A 75 14.02 -14.13 -9.82
N THR A 76 14.77 -15.09 -9.27
CA THR A 76 14.22 -16.14 -8.42
C THR A 76 14.65 -15.88 -6.96
N PRO A 77 13.71 -15.74 -6.02
CA PRO A 77 12.25 -15.83 -6.19
C PRO A 77 11.60 -14.52 -6.67
N ALA A 78 10.64 -14.63 -7.61
CA ALA A 78 10.05 -13.49 -8.32
C ALA A 78 9.36 -12.48 -7.40
N TRP A 79 8.74 -12.93 -6.31
CA TRP A 79 8.02 -12.08 -5.36
C TRP A 79 8.91 -10.97 -4.77
N VAL A 80 10.23 -11.14 -4.75
CA VAL A 80 11.16 -10.11 -4.26
C VAL A 80 11.08 -8.85 -5.14
N LEU A 81 11.08 -9.01 -6.47
CA LEU A 81 10.96 -7.87 -7.39
C LEU A 81 9.60 -7.17 -7.25
N TRP A 82 8.54 -7.95 -7.02
CA TRP A 82 7.19 -7.43 -6.80
C TRP A 82 7.07 -6.61 -5.51
N LEU A 83 7.75 -7.03 -4.45
CA LEU A 83 7.62 -6.39 -3.13
C LEU A 83 8.68 -5.32 -2.86
N LEU A 84 9.75 -5.26 -3.64
CA LEU A 84 10.88 -4.33 -3.43
C LEU A 84 10.44 -2.85 -3.43
N PRO A 85 9.66 -2.35 -4.41
CA PRO A 85 9.17 -0.97 -4.37
C PRO A 85 8.27 -0.70 -3.16
N THR A 86 7.48 -1.69 -2.72
CA THR A 86 6.61 -1.56 -1.55
C THR A 86 7.41 -1.54 -0.25
N ALA A 87 8.44 -2.39 -0.15
CA ALA A 87 9.33 -2.49 1.01
C ALA A 87 10.11 -1.19 1.24
N ILE A 88 10.53 -0.50 0.18
CA ILE A 88 11.23 0.78 0.25
C ILE A 88 10.24 1.95 0.37
N GLY A 89 9.18 1.94 -0.43
CA GLY A 89 8.22 3.03 -0.53
C GLY A 89 7.38 3.20 0.73
N THR A 90 6.93 2.12 1.37
CA THR A 90 6.05 2.20 2.55
C THR A 90 6.71 2.90 3.74
N PRO A 91 7.95 2.57 4.14
CA PRO A 91 8.66 3.31 5.19
C PRO A 91 8.88 4.80 4.85
N LEU A 92 9.18 5.12 3.60
CA LEU A 92 9.36 6.50 3.14
C LEU A 92 8.07 7.31 3.23
N ILE A 93 6.95 6.75 2.74
CA ILE A 93 5.61 7.35 2.84
C ILE A 93 5.27 7.59 4.30
N PHE A 94 5.49 6.61 5.17
CA PHE A 94 5.21 6.73 6.59
C PHE A 94 6.03 7.85 7.25
N ARG A 95 7.35 7.89 6.99
CA ARG A 95 8.24 8.93 7.54
C ARG A 95 7.84 10.33 7.08
N VAL A 96 7.53 10.50 5.79
CA VAL A 96 7.10 11.79 5.22
C VAL A 96 5.75 12.18 5.82
N SER A 97 4.76 11.29 5.82
CA SER A 97 3.43 11.54 6.38
C SER A 97 3.50 11.94 7.86
N MET A 98 4.33 11.27 8.66
CA MET A 98 4.56 11.60 10.07
C MET A 98 5.20 12.98 10.26
N ARG A 99 6.18 13.35 9.44
CA ARG A 99 6.80 14.68 9.47
C ARG A 99 5.78 15.78 9.17
N TRP A 100 4.97 15.61 8.13
CA TRP A 100 3.92 16.58 7.77
C TRP A 100 2.84 16.66 8.84
N ARG A 101 2.42 15.53 9.41
CA ARG A 101 1.41 15.50 10.48
C ARG A 101 1.86 16.29 11.70
N LYS A 102 3.14 16.15 12.12
CA LYS A 102 3.73 16.97 13.20
C LYS A 102 3.72 18.46 12.85
N LYS A 103 4.12 18.83 11.63
CA LYS A 103 4.14 20.24 11.20
C LYS A 103 2.75 20.88 11.22
N PHE A 104 1.72 20.15 10.81
CA PHE A 104 0.34 20.64 10.83
C PHE A 104 -0.29 20.62 12.23
N SER A 105 0.05 19.66 13.11
CA SER A 105 -0.43 19.68 14.50
C SER A 105 0.18 20.81 15.31
N VAL A 106 1.44 21.17 15.04
CA VAL A 106 2.13 22.31 15.68
C VAL A 106 1.51 23.65 15.25
N LYS A 107 0.99 23.75 14.03
CA LYS A 107 0.36 24.98 13.49
C LYS A 107 -1.12 25.15 13.86
N SER A 108 -1.70 24.22 14.61
CA SER A 108 -3.13 24.18 14.98
C SER A 108 -3.40 24.57 16.44
N LYS A 109 -2.40 25.05 17.16
CA LYS A 109 -2.56 25.76 18.44
C LYS A 109 -2.37 27.25 18.18
#